data_AF-A0A838S8X8-F1
#
_entry.id   AF-A0A838S8X8-F1
#
_cell.length_a   1.000
_cell.length_b   1.000
_cell.length_c   1.000
_cell.angle_alpha   90.00
_cell.angle_beta   90.00
_cell.angle_gamma   90.00
#
_symmetry.space_group_name_H-M   'P 1'
#
loop_
_entity.id
_entity.type
_entity.pdbx_description
1 polymer ?
#
loop_
_entity_poly.entity_id
_entity_poly.type
_entity_poly.pdbx_seq_one_letter_code
_entity_poly.pdbx_strand_id
1 'polypeptide(L)'
;VHDLAVGVDPEGADAWALQDVLATGVTVGAPPDAFSRRGQDWGLPPWRPDRLAATGYAAYRQMLRAVLAHADGVRIDHVAGLWRLWWIPPGSAPDRGTYVHYDAEAMLAVLAVEAHRAGAVVIGEDLGTVEPEVTEALAARRALGCTVLWFARDEDAPDQPMLPPARWPERAAASISTHDLPTAAGFLRGEHVRVRAELGLLGDDLGDDTAVAAEQRRADTERAELLELLRAEGLLADGEDQDEDAVVVAMHALLGRSACRLRLVSPYDLVGEARQPNLPGTVDEYPNWRLPLPLTLEQLRTAPLVAQMVSTMRGAGIVGGQ
;
A
#
# COMPACT_ATOMS: atom_id res chain seq x y z
N VAL A 1 12.02 2.51 -9.43
CA VAL A 1 11.20 3.32 -8.51
C VAL A 1 11.63 2.97 -7.11
N HIS A 2 12.08 3.95 -6.33
CA HIS A 2 12.36 3.78 -4.89
C HIS A 2 11.11 4.02 -4.06
N ASP A 3 11.12 3.56 -2.82
CA ASP A 3 10.06 3.82 -1.84
C ASP A 3 10.63 4.71 -0.72
N LEU A 4 9.95 5.81 -0.41
CA LEU A 4 10.33 6.75 0.63
C LEU A 4 9.38 6.56 1.82
N ALA A 5 9.91 5.98 2.90
CA ALA A 5 9.21 5.80 4.16
C ALA A 5 8.77 7.14 4.78
N VAL A 6 7.74 7.08 5.63
CA VAL A 6 7.16 8.25 6.33
C VAL A 6 8.16 9.00 7.22
N GLY A 7 9.11 8.28 7.82
CA GLY A 7 10.00 8.85 8.81
C GLY A 7 11.20 7.96 9.13
N VAL A 8 11.86 8.27 10.24
CA VAL A 8 13.13 7.67 10.65
C VAL A 8 13.04 7.10 12.06
N ASP A 9 13.98 6.23 12.42
CA ASP A 9 14.12 5.76 13.78
C ASP A 9 14.45 6.94 14.74
N PRO A 10 13.76 7.07 15.90
CA PRO A 10 13.94 8.18 16.83
C PRO A 10 15.32 8.22 17.51
N GLU A 11 16.06 7.11 17.49
CA GLU A 11 17.43 7.00 17.98
C GLU A 11 18.47 6.93 16.84
N GLY A 12 18.01 7.07 15.60
CA GLY A 12 18.82 7.00 14.39
C GLY A 12 19.66 8.24 14.09
N ALA A 13 20.46 8.15 13.02
CA ALA A 13 21.39 9.21 12.60
C ALA A 13 20.67 10.53 12.24
N ASP A 14 19.53 10.44 11.54
CA ASP A 14 18.74 11.62 11.16
C ASP A 14 18.07 12.25 12.38
N ALA A 15 17.56 11.45 13.32
CA ALA A 15 17.01 11.97 14.58
C ALA A 15 18.09 12.69 15.41
N TRP A 16 19.34 12.23 15.35
CA TRP A 16 20.48 12.92 15.96
C TRP A 16 20.90 14.20 15.22
N ALA A 17 20.96 14.17 13.88
CA ALA A 17 21.46 15.28 13.07
C ALA A 17 20.42 16.39 12.80
N LEU A 18 19.13 16.04 12.78
CA LEU A 18 18.02 16.91 12.36
C LEU A 18 17.13 17.35 13.54
N GLN A 19 17.65 17.32 14.77
CA GLN A 19 16.91 17.69 15.99
C GLN A 19 16.20 19.05 15.93
N ASP A 20 16.78 20.00 15.21
CA ASP A 20 16.21 21.35 15.07
C ASP A 20 14.92 21.39 14.22
N VAL A 21 14.71 20.38 13.36
CA VAL A 21 13.57 20.30 12.43
C VAL A 21 12.67 19.09 12.68
N LEU A 22 12.97 18.26 13.68
CA LEU A 22 12.13 17.14 14.12
C LEU A 22 11.48 17.44 15.49
N ALA A 23 10.29 16.91 15.71
CA ALA A 23 9.58 17.01 16.98
C ALA A 23 9.95 15.80 17.86
N THR A 24 11.18 15.82 18.41
CA THR A 24 11.69 14.73 19.23
C THR A 24 10.78 14.47 20.45
N GLY A 25 10.46 13.21 20.71
CA GLY A 25 9.59 12.78 21.81
C GLY A 25 8.09 12.75 21.45
N VAL A 26 7.69 13.26 20.29
CA VAL A 26 6.38 13.01 19.69
C VAL A 26 6.52 11.90 18.67
N THR A 27 5.52 11.04 18.54
CA THR A 27 5.50 9.99 17.52
C THR A 27 4.38 10.21 16.51
N VAL A 28 4.62 9.77 15.28
CA VAL A 28 3.63 9.68 14.21
C VAL A 28 2.89 8.35 14.33
N GLY A 29 1.59 8.37 14.01
CA GLY A 29 0.79 7.17 13.94
C GLY A 29 -0.46 7.34 13.07
N ALA A 30 -1.49 6.57 13.41
CA ALA A 30 -2.82 6.67 12.83
C ALA A 30 -3.90 6.64 13.92
N PRO A 31 -5.02 7.37 13.76
CA PRO A 31 -6.13 7.28 14.70
C PRO A 31 -6.78 5.89 14.65
N PRO A 32 -7.57 5.51 15.67
CA PRO A 32 -8.43 4.33 15.62
C PRO A 32 -9.29 4.27 14.36
N ASP A 33 -9.32 3.11 13.71
CA ASP A 33 -10.15 2.85 12.53
C ASP A 33 -10.78 1.44 12.57
N ALA A 34 -11.46 1.05 11.48
CA ALA A 34 -12.16 -0.23 11.39
C ALA A 34 -11.23 -1.45 11.41
N PHE A 35 -9.95 -1.28 11.03
CA PHE A 35 -8.96 -2.36 10.96
C PHE A 35 -8.06 -2.38 12.20
N SER A 36 -7.69 -1.22 12.75
CA SER A 36 -6.99 -1.05 14.02
C SER A 36 -7.80 -0.21 15.00
N ARG A 37 -8.61 -0.88 15.81
CA ARG A 37 -9.49 -0.24 16.82
C ARG A 37 -8.75 0.56 17.88
N ARG A 38 -7.46 0.29 18.09
CA ARG A 38 -6.62 1.02 19.06
C ARG A 38 -5.82 2.16 18.43
N GLY A 39 -5.94 2.35 17.11
CA GLY A 39 -5.03 3.19 16.33
C GLY A 39 -3.65 2.54 16.20
N GLN A 40 -2.68 3.29 15.70
CA GLN A 40 -1.32 2.80 15.49
C GLN A 40 -0.33 3.86 15.96
N ASP A 41 0.74 3.43 16.63
CA ASP A 41 1.93 4.26 16.89
C ASP A 41 3.07 3.66 16.06
N TRP A 42 3.64 4.46 15.16
CA TRP A 42 4.74 4.02 14.29
C TRP A 42 6.12 4.34 14.89
N GLY A 43 6.18 5.04 16.03
CA GLY A 43 7.43 5.36 16.72
C GLY A 43 8.31 6.40 16.00
N LEU A 44 7.82 7.03 14.93
CA LEU A 44 8.61 7.94 14.09
C LEU A 44 8.49 9.38 14.59
N PRO A 45 9.58 10.15 14.76
CA PRO A 45 9.48 11.57 15.10
C PRO A 45 8.99 12.36 13.87
N PRO A 46 7.93 13.18 13.98
CA PRO A 46 7.47 13.99 12.85
C PRO A 46 8.39 15.18 12.60
N TRP A 47 8.34 15.70 11.37
CA TRP A 47 8.87 17.04 11.08
C TRP A 47 8.18 18.09 11.94
N ARG A 48 8.93 19.07 12.45
CA ARG A 48 8.35 20.30 13.02
C ARG A 48 7.94 21.25 11.87
N PRO A 49 6.64 21.48 11.62
CA PRO A 49 6.21 22.25 10.45
C PRO A 49 6.79 23.66 10.44
N ASP A 50 6.82 24.32 11.60
CA ASP A 50 7.34 25.67 11.80
C ASP A 50 8.85 25.76 11.48
N ARG A 51 9.63 24.78 11.96
CA ARG A 51 11.08 24.75 11.78
C ARG A 51 11.49 24.31 10.38
N LEU A 52 10.78 23.34 9.80
CA LEU A 52 11.00 22.91 8.43
C LEU A 52 10.76 24.06 7.45
N ALA A 53 9.69 24.84 7.65
CA ALA A 53 9.43 26.04 6.87
C ALA A 53 10.50 27.13 7.08
N ALA A 54 10.89 27.41 8.34
CA ALA A 54 11.89 28.42 8.67
C ALA A 54 13.28 28.14 8.05
N THR A 55 13.60 26.87 7.78
CA THR A 55 14.84 26.45 7.10
C THR A 55 14.70 26.36 5.58
N GLY A 56 13.55 26.76 5.02
CA GLY A 56 13.27 26.66 3.58
C GLY A 56 13.23 25.21 3.09
N TYR A 57 12.72 24.30 3.92
CA TYR A 57 12.56 22.87 3.63
C TYR A 57 13.89 22.17 3.27
N ALA A 58 15.02 22.66 3.81
CA ALA A 58 16.35 22.19 3.41
C ALA A 58 16.53 20.68 3.62
N ALA A 59 16.15 20.16 4.79
CA ALA A 59 16.26 18.73 5.09
C ALA A 59 15.40 17.87 4.13
N TYR A 60 14.13 18.25 3.95
CA TYR A 60 13.21 17.55 3.04
C TYR A 60 13.73 17.54 1.58
N ARG A 61 14.26 18.66 1.08
CA ARG A 61 14.89 18.75 -0.24
C ARG A 61 16.12 17.85 -0.37
N GLN A 62 16.97 17.81 0.66
CA GLN A 62 18.17 16.98 0.64
C GLN A 62 17.82 15.49 0.63
N MET A 63 16.84 15.07 1.45
CA MET A 63 16.33 13.72 1.48
C MET A 63 15.77 13.29 0.11
N LEU A 64 14.91 14.10 -0.51
CA LEU A 64 14.37 13.82 -1.84
C LEU A 64 15.47 13.68 -2.90
N ARG A 65 16.46 14.58 -2.89
CA ARG A 65 17.61 14.48 -3.81
C ARG A 65 18.41 13.21 -3.61
N ALA A 66 18.61 12.78 -2.38
CA ALA A 66 19.34 11.55 -2.07
C ALA A 66 18.59 10.33 -2.60
N VAL A 67 17.28 10.24 -2.34
CA VAL A 67 16.43 9.12 -2.81
C VAL A 67 16.36 9.08 -4.34
N LEU A 68 16.27 10.25 -4.99
CA LEU A 68 16.14 10.39 -6.43
C LEU A 68 17.47 10.36 -7.19
N ALA A 69 18.62 10.36 -6.51
CA ALA A 69 19.93 10.40 -7.16
C ALA A 69 20.16 9.24 -8.15
N HIS A 70 19.53 8.10 -7.89
CA HIS A 70 19.68 6.86 -8.67
C HIS A 70 18.33 6.20 -9.00
N ALA A 71 17.23 6.97 -9.04
CA ALA A 71 15.91 6.44 -9.32
C ALA A 71 15.11 7.29 -10.29
N ASP A 72 14.50 6.64 -11.28
CA ASP A 72 13.56 7.26 -12.23
C ASP A 72 12.14 7.44 -11.66
N GLY A 73 11.98 7.20 -10.36
CA GLY A 73 10.70 7.40 -9.69
C GLY A 73 10.78 7.15 -8.19
N VAL A 74 9.85 7.74 -7.46
CA VAL A 74 9.69 7.60 -6.01
C VAL A 74 8.22 7.34 -5.67
N ARG A 75 7.97 6.33 -4.84
CA ARG A 75 6.73 6.16 -4.09
C ARG A 75 6.88 6.92 -2.77
N ILE A 76 5.93 7.80 -2.47
CA ILE A 76 5.85 8.51 -1.19
C ILE A 76 4.88 7.72 -0.32
N ASP A 77 5.41 7.06 0.70
CA ASP A 77 4.61 6.34 1.68
C ASP A 77 3.77 7.32 2.50
N HIS A 78 2.50 6.97 2.75
CA HIS A 78 1.54 7.80 3.46
C HIS A 78 1.53 9.25 2.95
N VAL A 79 1.20 9.46 1.68
CA VAL A 79 1.34 10.77 1.03
C VAL A 79 0.48 11.88 1.65
N ALA A 80 -0.59 11.49 2.36
CA ALA A 80 -1.39 12.39 3.19
C ALA A 80 -0.56 13.11 4.27
N GLY A 81 0.59 12.55 4.66
CA GLY A 81 1.57 13.16 5.55
C GLY A 81 2.13 14.49 5.05
N LEU A 82 2.02 14.79 3.76
CA LEU A 82 2.37 16.12 3.22
C LEU A 82 1.35 17.20 3.61
N TRP A 83 0.13 16.82 4.03
CA TRP A 83 -0.91 17.72 4.53
C TRP A 83 -0.99 17.70 6.04
N ARG A 84 -1.03 16.51 6.64
CA ARG A 84 -1.17 16.35 8.08
C ARG A 84 -0.67 14.99 8.51
N LEU A 85 -0.16 14.93 9.73
CA LEU A 85 0.17 13.67 10.39
C LEU A 85 -0.56 13.59 11.72
N TRP A 86 -0.97 12.38 12.11
CA TRP A 86 -1.51 12.11 13.44
C TRP A 86 -0.35 12.05 14.44
N TRP A 87 -0.26 13.06 15.30
CA TRP A 87 0.79 13.17 16.31
C TRP A 87 0.31 12.62 17.63
N ILE A 88 1.09 11.71 18.22
CA ILE A 88 0.83 11.10 19.52
C ILE A 88 1.78 11.73 20.55
N PRO A 89 1.26 12.38 21.60
CA PRO A 89 2.11 12.95 22.64
C PRO A 89 2.88 11.88 23.42
N PRO A 90 4.09 12.21 23.94
CA PRO A 90 4.89 11.25 24.70
C PRO A 90 4.09 10.64 25.87
N GLY A 91 4.15 9.30 25.97
CA GLY A 91 3.45 8.54 27.02
C GLY A 91 1.94 8.39 26.82
N SER A 92 1.39 8.82 25.68
CA SER A 92 -0.02 8.65 25.34
C SER A 92 -0.24 7.45 24.41
N ALA A 93 -1.44 6.88 24.45
CA ALA A 93 -1.86 5.86 23.49
C ALA A 93 -2.31 6.50 22.15
N PRO A 94 -2.35 5.74 21.04
CA PRO A 94 -2.65 6.30 19.71
C PRO A 94 -4.01 6.99 19.60
N ASP A 95 -5.00 6.57 20.38
CA ASP A 95 -6.34 7.18 20.45
C ASP A 95 -6.35 8.60 21.03
N ARG A 96 -5.23 9.05 21.60
CA ARG A 96 -5.06 10.37 22.22
C ARG A 96 -4.26 11.35 21.37
N GLY A 97 -3.95 11.00 20.13
CA GLY A 97 -3.27 11.89 19.20
C GLY A 97 -4.15 13.00 18.62
N THR A 98 -3.58 13.78 17.71
CA THR A 98 -4.31 14.79 16.93
C THR A 98 -3.62 15.04 15.59
N TYR A 99 -4.36 15.54 14.60
CA TYR A 99 -3.76 15.97 13.33
C TYR A 99 -3.02 17.29 13.49
N VAL A 100 -1.72 17.27 13.17
CA VAL A 100 -0.90 18.47 12.99
C VAL A 100 -0.72 18.70 11.50
N HIS A 101 -1.03 19.92 11.06
CA HIS A 101 -1.03 20.29 9.66
C HIS A 101 0.34 20.82 9.20
N TYR A 102 0.67 20.50 7.96
CA TYR A 102 1.82 20.98 7.21
C TYR A 102 1.37 21.94 6.11
N ASP A 103 2.32 22.72 5.60
CA ASP A 103 2.11 23.49 4.37
C ASP A 103 2.22 22.54 3.16
N ALA A 104 1.09 21.94 2.80
CA ALA A 104 1.01 20.98 1.70
C ALA A 104 1.43 21.59 0.36
N GLU A 105 1.14 22.87 0.13
CA GLU A 105 1.53 23.55 -1.11
C GLU A 105 3.05 23.57 -1.24
N ALA A 106 3.76 23.99 -0.18
CA ALA A 106 5.21 24.02 -0.16
C ALA A 106 5.83 22.61 -0.23
N MET A 107 5.29 21.64 0.52
CA MET A 107 5.78 20.25 0.52
C MET A 107 5.63 19.60 -0.87
N LEU A 108 4.48 19.77 -1.52
CA LEU A 108 4.24 19.27 -2.87
C LEU A 108 5.08 20.01 -3.92
N ALA A 109 5.28 21.32 -3.77
CA ALA A 109 6.12 22.10 -4.68
C ALA A 109 7.57 21.62 -4.62
N VAL A 110 8.10 21.38 -3.41
CA VAL A 110 9.44 20.82 -3.22
C VAL A 110 9.55 19.44 -3.86
N LEU A 111 8.59 18.54 -3.59
CA LEU A 111 8.55 17.21 -4.20
C LEU A 111 8.55 17.28 -5.73
N ALA A 112 7.65 18.08 -6.31
CA ALA A 112 7.52 18.22 -7.74
C ALA A 112 8.79 18.79 -8.39
N VAL A 113 9.45 19.77 -7.76
CA VAL A 113 10.69 20.36 -8.28
C VAL A 113 11.85 19.37 -8.25
N GLU A 114 12.05 18.65 -7.15
CA GLU A 114 13.16 17.70 -7.05
C GLU A 114 12.90 16.47 -7.93
N ALA A 115 11.66 15.98 -8.02
CA ALA A 115 11.27 14.94 -8.97
C ALA A 115 11.47 15.37 -10.43
N HIS A 116 11.04 16.58 -10.79
CA HIS A 116 11.23 17.12 -12.15
C HIS A 116 12.71 17.22 -12.53
N ARG A 117 13.57 17.67 -11.62
CA ARG A 117 15.02 17.74 -11.84
C ARG A 117 15.65 16.38 -12.09
N ALA A 118 15.15 15.35 -11.42
CA ALA A 118 15.59 13.96 -11.61
C ALA A 118 14.94 13.28 -12.82
N GLY A 119 13.94 13.90 -13.47
CA GLY A 119 13.14 13.24 -14.50
C GLY A 119 12.29 12.09 -13.94
N ALA A 120 11.96 12.14 -12.64
CA ALA A 120 11.38 11.03 -11.90
C ALA A 120 9.85 11.08 -11.85
N VAL A 121 9.22 9.91 -11.91
CA VAL A 121 7.78 9.73 -11.66
C VAL A 121 7.51 9.76 -10.15
N VAL A 122 6.43 10.41 -9.73
CA VAL A 122 5.95 10.39 -8.34
C VAL A 122 4.72 9.51 -8.24
N ILE A 123 4.74 8.58 -7.30
CA ILE A 123 3.58 7.79 -6.88
C ILE A 123 3.30 8.20 -5.43
N GLY A 124 2.15 8.78 -5.14
CA GLY A 124 1.70 9.01 -3.77
C GLY A 124 0.88 7.81 -3.34
N GLU A 125 1.25 7.17 -2.23
CA GLU A 125 0.34 6.20 -1.62
C GLU A 125 -0.79 6.93 -0.89
N ASP A 126 -1.95 6.94 -1.52
CA ASP A 126 -3.19 7.57 -1.08
C ASP A 126 -4.24 6.53 -0.63
N LEU A 127 -3.83 5.52 0.15
CA LEU A 127 -4.73 4.51 0.70
C LEU A 127 -5.16 4.84 2.13
N GLY A 128 -6.27 4.25 2.57
CA GLY A 128 -6.83 4.44 3.91
C GLY A 128 -7.70 5.70 4.01
N THR A 129 -7.68 6.35 5.17
CA THR A 129 -8.52 7.53 5.44
C THR A 129 -7.88 8.80 4.87
N VAL A 130 -7.96 8.95 3.55
CA VAL A 130 -7.38 10.08 2.82
C VAL A 130 -8.47 11.05 2.38
N GLU A 131 -8.24 12.36 2.53
CA GLU A 131 -9.18 13.38 2.07
C GLU A 131 -9.12 13.51 0.54
N PRO A 132 -10.26 13.73 -0.16
CA PRO A 132 -10.29 13.82 -1.62
C PRO A 132 -9.29 14.82 -2.21
N GLU A 133 -9.02 15.92 -1.50
CA GLU A 133 -8.04 16.93 -1.89
C GLU A 133 -6.64 16.35 -2.14
N VAL A 134 -6.24 15.31 -1.41
CA VAL A 134 -4.92 14.66 -1.57
C VAL A 134 -4.80 14.04 -2.95
N THR A 135 -5.75 13.17 -3.32
CA THR A 135 -5.77 12.50 -4.63
C THR A 135 -5.93 13.52 -5.77
N GLU A 136 -6.78 14.55 -5.60
CA GLU A 136 -6.94 15.63 -6.57
C GLU A 136 -5.63 16.42 -6.78
N ALA A 137 -4.92 16.75 -5.69
CA ALA A 137 -3.68 17.50 -5.74
C ALA A 137 -2.51 16.72 -6.37
N LEU A 138 -2.45 15.40 -6.16
CA LEU A 138 -1.53 14.50 -6.86
C LEU A 138 -1.82 14.52 -8.36
N ALA A 139 -3.09 14.33 -8.74
CA ALA A 139 -3.51 14.32 -10.13
C ALA A 139 -3.22 15.66 -10.83
N ALA A 140 -3.44 16.80 -10.15
CA ALA A 140 -3.14 18.14 -10.66
C ALA A 140 -1.64 18.34 -10.96
N ARG A 141 -0.77 17.65 -10.23
CA ARG A 141 0.70 17.70 -10.37
C ARG A 141 1.26 16.57 -11.24
N ARG A 142 0.39 15.79 -11.90
CA ARG A 142 0.75 14.62 -12.72
C ARG A 142 1.49 13.52 -11.93
N ALA A 143 1.33 13.51 -10.61
CA ALA A 143 1.69 12.35 -9.81
C ALA A 143 0.63 11.26 -9.98
N LEU A 144 1.01 10.02 -9.68
CA LEU A 144 0.12 8.87 -9.68
C LEU A 144 -0.38 8.62 -8.24
N GLY A 145 -1.64 8.25 -8.09
CA GLY A 145 -2.13 7.59 -6.86
C GLY A 145 -1.80 6.09 -6.85
N CYS A 146 -2.37 5.37 -5.91
CA CYS A 146 -2.33 3.91 -5.81
C CYS A 146 -3.72 3.32 -6.04
N THR A 147 -3.78 2.16 -6.67
CA THR A 147 -5.03 1.38 -6.78
C THR A 147 -4.71 -0.07 -6.42
N VAL A 148 -5.26 -0.54 -5.30
CA VAL A 148 -5.07 -1.92 -4.84
C VAL A 148 -6.37 -2.68 -5.09
N LEU A 149 -6.30 -3.84 -5.75
CA LEU A 149 -7.47 -4.64 -6.14
C LEU A 149 -8.46 -4.83 -4.98
N TRP A 150 -7.97 -5.12 -3.78
CA TRP A 150 -8.78 -5.34 -2.58
C TRP A 150 -9.69 -4.17 -2.22
N PHE A 151 -9.24 -2.95 -2.54
CA PHE A 151 -9.88 -1.69 -2.18
C PHE A 151 -10.53 -0.98 -3.37
N ALA A 152 -10.35 -1.47 -4.59
CA ALA A 152 -10.95 -0.89 -5.78
C ALA A 152 -12.46 -1.21 -5.80
N ARG A 153 -13.27 -0.28 -5.28
CA ARG A 153 -14.72 -0.46 -5.03
C ARG A 153 -15.52 0.64 -5.73
N ASP A 154 -16.74 0.33 -6.16
CA ASP A 154 -17.69 1.33 -6.68
C ASP A 154 -18.44 2.00 -5.54
N GLU A 155 -17.85 3.03 -4.93
CA GLU A 155 -18.36 3.68 -3.71
C GLU A 155 -19.78 4.28 -3.87
N ASP A 156 -20.19 4.57 -5.10
CA ASP A 156 -21.52 5.12 -5.41
C ASP A 156 -22.63 4.06 -5.45
N ALA A 157 -22.28 2.77 -5.46
CA ALA A 157 -23.24 1.67 -5.52
C ALA A 157 -23.58 1.14 -4.11
N PRO A 158 -24.83 0.68 -3.86
CA PRO A 158 -25.31 0.32 -2.52
C PRO A 158 -24.46 -0.71 -1.75
N ASP A 159 -23.90 -1.68 -2.45
CA ASP A 159 -23.08 -2.76 -1.88
C ASP A 159 -21.58 -2.56 -2.12
N GLN A 160 -21.19 -1.42 -2.71
CA GLN A 160 -19.82 -1.08 -3.07
C GLN A 160 -19.06 -2.26 -3.72
N PRO A 161 -19.56 -2.81 -4.84
CA PRO A 161 -18.96 -3.97 -5.46
C PRO A 161 -17.54 -3.66 -5.95
N MET A 162 -16.72 -4.69 -6.15
CA MET A 162 -15.40 -4.54 -6.76
C MET A 162 -15.50 -3.85 -8.12
N LEU A 163 -14.68 -2.83 -8.31
CA LEU A 163 -14.68 -1.98 -9.49
C LEU A 163 -13.99 -2.70 -10.65
N PRO A 164 -14.62 -2.80 -11.83
CA PRO A 164 -13.97 -3.36 -13.01
C PRO A 164 -12.67 -2.61 -13.37
N PRO A 165 -11.62 -3.31 -13.86
CA PRO A 165 -10.31 -2.73 -14.08
C PRO A 165 -10.30 -1.59 -15.11
N ALA A 166 -11.24 -1.59 -16.07
CA ALA A 166 -11.40 -0.52 -17.05
C ALA A 166 -11.88 0.80 -16.42
N ARG A 167 -12.50 0.75 -15.23
CA ARG A 167 -12.95 1.92 -14.47
C ARG A 167 -11.93 2.40 -13.44
N TRP A 168 -10.79 1.72 -13.28
CA TRP A 168 -9.73 2.16 -12.38
C TRP A 168 -9.10 3.48 -12.89
N PRO A 169 -8.60 4.34 -12.00
CA PRO A 169 -8.08 5.64 -12.39
C PRO A 169 -6.82 5.52 -13.26
N GLU A 170 -6.80 6.19 -14.42
CA GLU A 170 -5.65 6.15 -15.34
C GLU A 170 -4.35 6.66 -14.66
N ARG A 171 -4.47 7.70 -13.81
CA ARG A 171 -3.35 8.31 -13.08
C ARG A 171 -3.06 7.59 -11.77
N ALA A 172 -2.88 6.28 -11.83
CA ALA A 172 -2.50 5.47 -10.67
C ALA A 172 -1.46 4.40 -11.03
N ALA A 173 -0.81 3.90 -9.99
CA ALA A 173 -0.10 2.64 -9.98
C ALA A 173 -1.01 1.55 -9.39
N ALA A 174 -1.40 0.60 -10.23
CA ALA A 174 -2.24 -0.51 -9.84
C ALA A 174 -1.43 -1.68 -9.31
N SER A 175 -1.93 -2.37 -8.29
CA SER A 175 -1.43 -3.66 -7.83
C SER A 175 -2.57 -4.56 -7.38
N ILE A 176 -2.30 -5.86 -7.29
CA ILE A 176 -3.22 -6.80 -6.63
C ILE A 176 -3.21 -6.53 -5.12
N SER A 177 -2.01 -6.48 -4.55
CA SER A 177 -1.77 -6.30 -3.12
C SER A 177 -0.61 -5.34 -2.85
N THR A 178 -0.30 -5.10 -1.58
CA THR A 178 0.90 -4.40 -1.10
C THR A 178 1.71 -5.33 -0.19
N HIS A 179 2.85 -4.86 0.32
CA HIS A 179 3.63 -5.64 1.28
C HIS A 179 2.95 -5.78 2.66
N ASP A 180 1.95 -4.93 2.95
CA ASP A 180 1.18 -4.92 4.21
C ASP A 180 -0.11 -5.76 4.15
N LEU A 181 -0.47 -6.22 2.96
CA LEU A 181 -1.74 -6.88 2.68
C LEU A 181 -1.51 -8.34 2.29
N PRO A 182 -2.53 -9.22 2.40
CA PRO A 182 -2.41 -10.60 1.96
C PRO A 182 -1.92 -10.68 0.52
N THR A 183 -1.01 -11.62 0.23
CA THR A 183 -0.68 -11.99 -1.15
C THR A 183 -1.91 -12.54 -1.85
N ALA A 184 -1.87 -12.71 -3.18
CA ALA A 184 -2.98 -13.32 -3.92
C ALA A 184 -3.33 -14.71 -3.36
N ALA A 185 -2.33 -15.57 -3.15
CA ALA A 185 -2.53 -16.89 -2.54
C ALA A 185 -2.99 -16.78 -1.08
N GLY A 186 -2.44 -15.84 -0.30
CA GLY A 186 -2.83 -15.62 1.10
C GLY A 186 -4.28 -15.14 1.24
N PHE A 187 -4.77 -14.32 0.30
CA PHE A 187 -6.16 -13.91 0.23
C PHE A 187 -7.07 -15.10 -0.09
N LEU A 188 -6.76 -15.86 -1.15
CA LEU A 188 -7.55 -17.02 -1.58
C LEU A 188 -7.66 -18.12 -0.53
N ARG A 189 -6.62 -18.30 0.29
CA ARG A 189 -6.56 -19.29 1.38
C ARG A 189 -7.11 -18.77 2.71
N GLY A 190 -7.48 -17.49 2.82
CA GLY A 190 -7.88 -16.88 4.09
C GLY A 190 -6.75 -16.75 5.12
N GLU A 191 -5.49 -16.73 4.68
CA GLU A 191 -4.31 -16.70 5.54
C GLU A 191 -4.26 -15.47 6.45
N HIS A 192 -4.68 -14.31 5.92
CA HIS A 192 -4.79 -13.06 6.67
C HIS A 192 -5.77 -13.15 7.84
N VAL A 193 -6.84 -13.95 7.73
CA VAL A 193 -7.77 -14.21 8.84
C VAL A 193 -7.13 -15.16 9.84
N ARG A 194 -6.58 -16.29 9.36
CA ARG A 194 -5.96 -17.33 10.19
C ARG A 194 -4.85 -16.76 11.07
N VAL A 195 -3.89 -16.05 10.48
CA VAL A 195 -2.74 -15.51 11.22
C VAL A 195 -3.16 -14.44 12.23
N ARG A 196 -4.10 -13.55 11.87
CA ARG A 196 -4.61 -12.53 12.81
C ARG A 196 -5.38 -13.17 13.96
N ALA A 197 -6.14 -14.24 13.70
CA ALA A 197 -6.80 -15.01 14.76
C ALA A 197 -5.79 -15.65 15.73
N GLU A 198 -4.76 -16.32 15.20
CA GLU A 198 -3.71 -16.97 16.00
C GLU A 198 -2.93 -16.00 16.88
N LEU A 199 -2.73 -14.77 16.40
CA LEU A 199 -2.05 -13.70 17.14
C LEU A 199 -2.98 -12.86 18.02
N GLY A 200 -4.29 -13.15 18.06
CA GLY A 200 -5.25 -12.38 18.86
C GLY A 200 -5.48 -10.96 18.36
N LEU A 201 -5.31 -10.73 17.06
CA LEU A 201 -5.51 -9.44 16.40
C LEU A 201 -6.95 -9.27 15.87
N LEU A 202 -7.82 -10.25 16.11
CA LEU A 202 -9.24 -10.22 15.79
C LEU A 202 -10.06 -10.25 17.09
N GLY A 203 -10.75 -9.14 17.39
CA GLY A 203 -11.56 -8.99 18.60
C GLY A 203 -10.81 -8.32 19.76
N ASP A 204 -11.50 -8.16 20.89
CA ASP A 204 -10.94 -7.55 22.10
C ASP A 204 -10.19 -8.56 22.99
N ASP A 205 -10.52 -9.85 22.85
CA ASP A 205 -9.93 -10.99 23.57
C ASP A 205 -9.29 -11.99 22.59
N LEU A 206 -8.22 -12.66 23.05
CA LEU A 206 -7.56 -13.74 22.31
C LEU A 206 -8.56 -14.87 22.02
N GLY A 207 -8.87 -15.10 20.74
CA GLY A 207 -9.78 -16.16 20.33
C GLY A 207 -11.26 -15.81 20.53
N ASP A 208 -11.65 -14.54 20.36
CA ASP A 208 -13.07 -14.21 20.19
C ASP A 208 -13.61 -14.89 18.90
N ASP A 209 -14.14 -16.10 19.08
CA ASP A 209 -14.71 -16.94 18.02
C ASP A 209 -15.76 -16.18 17.20
N THR A 210 -16.44 -15.18 17.78
CA THR A 210 -17.42 -14.37 17.07
C THR A 210 -16.75 -13.42 16.10
N ALA A 211 -15.68 -12.74 16.53
CA ALA A 211 -14.89 -11.84 15.68
C ALA A 211 -14.16 -12.61 14.57
N VAL A 212 -13.56 -13.76 14.91
CA VAL A 212 -12.89 -14.64 13.94
C VAL A 212 -13.89 -15.14 12.89
N ALA A 213 -15.06 -15.64 13.31
CA ALA A 213 -16.07 -16.11 12.39
C ALA A 213 -16.66 -14.98 11.52
N ALA A 214 -16.76 -13.75 12.04
CA ALA A 214 -17.19 -12.60 11.26
C ALA A 214 -16.17 -12.21 10.20
N GLU A 215 -14.88 -12.17 10.54
CA GLU A 215 -13.82 -11.88 9.59
C GLU A 215 -13.70 -12.98 8.52
N GLN A 216 -13.84 -14.26 8.90
CA GLN A 216 -13.85 -15.36 7.93
C GLN A 216 -15.02 -15.22 6.93
N ARG A 217 -16.23 -14.91 7.40
CA ARG A 217 -17.37 -14.68 6.49
C ARG A 217 -17.14 -13.51 5.54
N ARG A 218 -16.49 -12.44 6.02
CA ARG A 218 -16.13 -11.31 5.18
C ARG A 218 -15.12 -11.72 4.10
N ALA A 219 -14.05 -12.42 4.49
CA ALA A 219 -13.05 -12.93 3.55
C ALA A 219 -13.66 -13.88 2.51
N ASP A 220 -14.58 -14.77 2.91
CA ASP A 220 -15.29 -15.68 2.00
C ASP A 220 -16.17 -14.91 1.01
N THR A 221 -16.83 -13.84 1.46
CA THR A 221 -17.67 -12.97 0.61
C THR A 221 -16.82 -12.21 -0.40
N GLU A 222 -15.74 -11.57 0.05
CA GLU A 222 -14.81 -10.84 -0.82
C GLU A 222 -14.13 -11.79 -1.84
N ARG A 223 -13.83 -13.03 -1.44
CA ARG A 223 -13.32 -14.07 -2.36
C ARG A 223 -14.36 -14.45 -3.40
N ALA A 224 -15.62 -14.67 -3.01
CA ALA A 224 -16.69 -15.00 -3.95
C ALA A 224 -16.89 -13.88 -4.99
N GLU A 225 -16.89 -12.64 -4.52
CA GLU A 225 -17.01 -11.45 -5.35
C GLU A 225 -15.84 -11.28 -6.33
N LEU A 226 -14.60 -11.53 -5.89
CA LEU A 226 -13.44 -11.55 -6.78
C LEU A 226 -13.62 -12.57 -7.90
N LEU A 227 -14.06 -13.80 -7.57
CA LEU A 227 -14.29 -14.85 -8.56
C LEU A 227 -15.39 -14.45 -9.56
N GLU A 228 -16.45 -13.78 -9.09
CA GLU A 228 -17.49 -13.22 -9.97
C GLU A 228 -16.95 -12.13 -10.89
N LEU A 229 -16.12 -11.21 -10.40
CA LEU A 229 -15.46 -10.19 -11.22
C LEU A 229 -14.57 -10.82 -12.29
N LEU A 230 -13.75 -11.81 -11.93
CA LEU A 230 -12.88 -12.51 -12.88
C LEU A 230 -13.69 -13.22 -13.98
N ARG A 231 -14.82 -13.84 -13.63
CA ARG A 231 -15.75 -14.44 -14.61
C ARG A 231 -16.44 -13.39 -15.49
N ALA A 232 -16.90 -12.29 -14.89
CA ALA A 232 -17.56 -11.20 -15.62
C ALA A 232 -16.62 -10.54 -16.64
N GLU A 233 -15.32 -10.47 -16.32
CA GLU A 233 -14.27 -10.03 -17.22
C GLU A 233 -13.85 -11.12 -18.23
N GLY A 234 -14.40 -12.33 -18.16
CA GLY A 234 -14.04 -13.43 -19.05
C GLY A 234 -12.58 -13.87 -18.89
N LEU A 235 -12.05 -13.76 -17.66
CA LEU A 235 -10.67 -14.11 -17.30
C LEU A 235 -10.57 -15.45 -16.58
N LEU A 236 -11.69 -15.99 -16.11
CA LEU A 236 -11.79 -17.27 -15.42
C LEU A 236 -13.00 -18.03 -15.97
N ALA A 237 -12.79 -19.27 -16.43
CA ALA A 237 -13.87 -20.13 -16.92
C ALA A 237 -14.58 -20.89 -15.78
N ASP A 238 -15.76 -21.45 -16.08
CA ASP A 238 -16.50 -22.26 -15.13
C ASP A 238 -15.69 -23.50 -14.70
N GLY A 239 -15.52 -23.67 -13.38
CA GLY A 239 -14.76 -24.78 -12.79
C GLY A 239 -13.26 -24.54 -12.62
N GLU A 240 -12.70 -23.47 -13.20
CA GLU A 240 -11.28 -23.09 -12.97
C GLU A 240 -11.06 -22.44 -11.60
N ASP A 241 -12.11 -22.07 -10.88
CA ASP A 241 -12.05 -21.49 -9.53
C ASP A 241 -11.56 -22.45 -8.44
N GLN A 242 -11.46 -23.75 -8.77
CA GLN A 242 -10.85 -24.78 -7.93
C GLN A 242 -9.32 -24.86 -8.09
N ASP A 243 -8.78 -24.27 -9.16
CA ASP A 243 -7.34 -24.19 -9.41
C ASP A 243 -6.82 -22.82 -8.98
N GLU A 244 -6.08 -22.79 -7.87
CA GLU A 244 -5.52 -21.54 -7.33
C GLU A 244 -4.61 -20.82 -8.33
N ASP A 245 -3.78 -21.56 -9.07
CA ASP A 245 -2.87 -20.95 -10.04
C ASP A 245 -3.66 -20.29 -11.18
N ALA A 246 -4.76 -20.92 -11.63
CA ALA A 246 -5.66 -20.34 -12.62
C ALA A 246 -6.28 -19.02 -12.12
N VAL A 247 -6.74 -18.99 -10.87
CA VAL A 247 -7.31 -17.77 -10.26
C VAL A 247 -6.25 -16.68 -10.13
N VAL A 248 -5.03 -16.99 -9.66
CA VAL A 248 -3.97 -15.99 -9.52
C VAL A 248 -3.51 -15.47 -10.90
N VAL A 249 -3.45 -16.32 -11.92
CA VAL A 249 -3.18 -15.89 -13.31
C VAL A 249 -4.29 -14.96 -13.82
N ALA A 250 -5.56 -15.28 -13.55
CA ALA A 250 -6.70 -14.44 -13.91
C ALA A 250 -6.65 -13.07 -13.21
N MET A 251 -6.23 -13.01 -11.93
CA MET A 251 -6.02 -11.75 -11.22
C MET A 251 -4.93 -10.88 -11.86
N HIS A 252 -3.83 -11.49 -12.33
CA HIS A 252 -2.78 -10.76 -13.05
C HIS A 252 -3.26 -10.31 -14.43
N ALA A 253 -4.10 -11.11 -15.10
CA ALA A 253 -4.76 -10.71 -16.33
C ALA A 253 -5.66 -9.47 -16.13
N LEU A 254 -6.42 -9.46 -15.03
CA LEU A 254 -7.28 -8.35 -14.62
C LEU A 254 -6.45 -7.09 -14.40
N LEU A 255 -5.35 -7.20 -13.65
CA LEU A 255 -4.37 -6.11 -13.47
C LEU A 255 -3.81 -5.64 -14.82
N GLY A 256 -3.53 -6.55 -15.76
CA GLY A 256 -3.10 -6.24 -17.12
C GLY A 256 -4.11 -5.41 -17.93
N ARG A 257 -5.42 -5.57 -17.65
CA ARG A 257 -6.52 -4.82 -18.29
C ARG A 257 -6.83 -3.48 -17.63
N SER A 258 -6.22 -3.17 -16.48
CA SER A 258 -6.46 -1.91 -15.78
C SER A 258 -6.14 -0.70 -16.67
N ALA A 259 -6.93 0.37 -16.52
CA ALA A 259 -6.64 1.64 -17.19
C ALA A 259 -5.43 2.39 -16.59
N CYS A 260 -4.92 1.94 -15.44
CA CYS A 260 -3.80 2.54 -14.72
C CYS A 260 -2.50 2.56 -15.55
N ARG A 261 -1.73 3.65 -15.42
CA ARG A 261 -0.47 3.85 -16.14
C ARG A 261 0.64 2.90 -15.71
N LEU A 262 0.69 2.55 -14.44
CA LEU A 262 1.65 1.59 -13.90
C LEU A 262 0.92 0.38 -13.33
N ARG A 263 1.52 -0.79 -13.50
CA ARG A 263 1.03 -2.07 -13.00
C ARG A 263 2.18 -2.74 -12.25
N LEU A 264 2.02 -2.92 -10.95
CA LEU A 264 3.02 -3.43 -10.04
C LEU A 264 2.66 -4.88 -9.68
N VAL A 265 3.62 -5.79 -9.88
CA VAL A 265 3.47 -7.22 -9.65
C VAL A 265 4.37 -7.63 -8.50
N SER A 266 3.81 -8.33 -7.51
CA SER A 266 4.57 -8.84 -6.38
C SER A 266 5.24 -10.18 -6.75
N PRO A 267 6.54 -10.36 -6.49
CA PRO A 267 7.19 -11.65 -6.65
C PRO A 267 6.60 -12.76 -5.78
N TYR A 268 5.95 -12.41 -4.66
CA TYR A 268 5.30 -13.38 -3.76
C TYR A 268 4.10 -14.05 -4.43
N ASP A 269 3.34 -13.30 -5.23
CA ASP A 269 2.22 -13.86 -5.98
C ASP A 269 2.71 -14.81 -7.08
N LEU A 270 3.87 -14.52 -7.68
CA LEU A 270 4.49 -15.33 -8.74
C LEU A 270 4.97 -16.71 -8.28
N VAL A 271 5.13 -16.90 -6.97
CA VAL A 271 5.62 -18.15 -6.35
C VAL A 271 4.57 -18.79 -5.44
N GLY A 272 3.35 -18.26 -5.40
CA GLY A 272 2.27 -18.77 -4.57
C GLY A 272 2.55 -18.71 -3.06
N GLU A 273 3.36 -17.74 -2.61
CA GLU A 273 3.60 -17.55 -1.19
C GLU A 273 2.32 -17.05 -0.53
N ALA A 274 1.83 -17.76 0.49
CA ALA A 274 0.60 -17.39 1.19
C ALA A 274 0.86 -16.33 2.27
N ARG A 275 2.06 -16.31 2.83
CA ARG A 275 2.43 -15.41 3.93
C ARG A 275 2.71 -14.01 3.39
N GLN A 276 2.09 -13.00 3.99
CA GLN A 276 2.34 -11.60 3.65
C GLN A 276 3.73 -11.15 4.15
N PRO A 277 4.46 -10.28 3.43
CA PRO A 277 5.81 -9.85 3.83
C PRO A 277 5.86 -9.11 5.16
N ASN A 278 4.83 -8.34 5.46
CA ASN A 278 4.63 -7.60 6.70
C ASN A 278 3.19 -7.76 7.16
N LEU A 279 2.97 -7.97 8.46
CA LEU A 279 1.67 -8.01 9.12
C LEU A 279 1.53 -6.77 10.01
N PRO A 280 0.83 -5.72 9.55
CA PRO A 280 0.66 -4.49 10.33
C PRO A 280 0.13 -4.74 11.73
N GLY A 281 0.66 -3.97 12.70
CA GLY A 281 0.30 -4.11 14.11
C GLY A 281 1.04 -5.21 14.86
N THR A 282 2.07 -5.82 14.26
CA THR A 282 2.98 -6.78 14.92
C THR A 282 4.43 -6.32 14.85
N VAL A 283 5.24 -6.72 15.82
CA VAL A 283 6.67 -6.45 15.88
C VAL A 283 7.45 -7.77 15.84
N ASP A 284 7.31 -8.57 16.90
CA ASP A 284 8.02 -9.84 17.08
C ASP A 284 7.13 -11.06 16.86
N GLU A 285 5.81 -10.87 16.84
CA GLU A 285 4.79 -11.91 16.76
C GLU A 285 4.73 -12.57 15.37
N TYR A 286 5.11 -11.83 14.33
CA TYR A 286 5.14 -12.28 12.94
C TYR A 286 6.54 -12.07 12.34
N PRO A 287 7.00 -12.92 11.40
CA PRO A 287 8.28 -12.74 10.72
C PRO A 287 8.27 -11.57 9.71
N ASN A 288 7.82 -10.39 10.13
CA ASN A 288 7.84 -9.15 9.35
C ASN A 288 9.22 -8.94 8.73
N TRP A 289 9.24 -8.64 7.43
CA TRP A 289 10.45 -8.32 6.67
C TRP A 289 11.52 -9.42 6.62
N ARG A 290 11.16 -10.64 7.05
CA ARG A 290 12.08 -11.78 7.22
C ARG A 290 11.72 -12.98 6.35
N LEU A 291 10.70 -12.85 5.48
CA LEU A 291 10.28 -13.91 4.58
C LEU A 291 11.15 -13.90 3.30
N PRO A 292 11.95 -14.94 3.04
CA PRO A 292 12.68 -15.04 1.77
C PRO A 292 11.77 -15.60 0.68
N LEU A 293 12.01 -15.20 -0.57
CA LEU A 293 11.46 -15.93 -1.71
C LEU A 293 12.10 -17.33 -1.79
N PRO A 294 11.33 -18.40 -2.07
CA PRO A 294 11.84 -19.76 -2.11
C PRO A 294 12.71 -20.05 -3.35
N LEU A 295 12.71 -19.16 -4.34
CA LEU A 295 13.42 -19.30 -5.61
C LEU A 295 14.52 -18.24 -5.75
N THR A 296 15.63 -18.62 -6.40
CA THR A 296 16.62 -17.63 -6.85
C THR A 296 16.05 -16.79 -8.01
N LEU A 297 16.71 -15.67 -8.32
CA LEU A 297 16.33 -14.82 -9.45
C LEU A 297 16.37 -15.60 -10.78
N GLU A 298 17.37 -16.46 -10.98
CA GLU A 298 17.52 -17.28 -12.18
C GLU A 298 16.36 -18.28 -12.33
N GLN A 299 15.98 -18.92 -11.21
CA GLN A 299 14.85 -19.85 -11.19
C GLN A 299 13.55 -19.12 -11.49
N LEU A 300 13.31 -17.98 -10.81
CA LEU A 300 12.11 -17.16 -11.01
C LEU A 300 11.94 -16.72 -12.47
N ARG A 301 13.02 -16.33 -13.15
CA ARG A 301 12.99 -15.94 -14.58
C ARG A 301 12.56 -17.04 -15.53
N THR A 302 12.66 -18.30 -15.11
CA THR A 302 12.31 -19.48 -15.92
C THR A 302 11.11 -20.24 -15.38
N ALA A 303 10.48 -19.76 -14.29
CA ALA A 303 9.34 -20.42 -13.69
C ALA A 303 8.13 -20.41 -14.66
N PRO A 304 7.46 -21.54 -14.89
CA PRO A 304 6.32 -21.62 -15.82
C PRO A 304 5.20 -20.63 -15.49
N LEU A 305 4.87 -20.48 -14.19
CA LEU A 305 3.83 -19.57 -13.72
C LEU A 305 4.17 -18.10 -14.03
N VAL A 306 5.44 -17.70 -13.85
CA VAL A 306 5.92 -16.37 -14.23
C VAL A 306 5.76 -16.14 -15.74
N ALA A 307 6.17 -17.12 -16.56
CA ALA A 307 6.04 -17.00 -18.01
C ALA A 307 4.58 -16.86 -18.45
N GLN A 308 3.67 -17.62 -17.83
CA GLN A 308 2.23 -17.53 -18.07
C GLN A 308 1.68 -16.16 -17.67
N MET A 309 1.95 -15.69 -16.45
CA MET A 309 1.48 -14.38 -15.96
C MET A 309 1.98 -13.23 -16.82
N VAL A 310 3.28 -13.22 -17.18
CA VAL A 310 3.86 -12.19 -18.05
C VAL A 310 3.20 -12.21 -19.44
N SER A 311 2.98 -13.40 -20.01
CA SER A 311 2.30 -13.53 -21.30
C SER A 311 0.87 -13.00 -21.23
N THR A 312 0.13 -13.37 -20.20
CA THR A 312 -1.25 -12.95 -19.99
C THR A 312 -1.36 -11.44 -19.78
N MET A 313 -0.49 -10.84 -18.97
CA MET A 313 -0.46 -9.38 -18.76
C MET A 313 -0.14 -8.62 -20.05
N ARG A 314 0.80 -9.12 -20.86
CA ARG A 314 1.12 -8.52 -22.15
C ARG A 314 -0.04 -8.63 -23.14
N GLY A 315 -0.73 -9.76 -23.18
CA GLY A 315 -1.90 -9.96 -24.03
C GLY A 315 -3.08 -9.06 -23.62
N ALA A 316 -3.28 -8.87 -22.31
CA ALA A 316 -4.33 -8.01 -21.76
C ALA A 316 -4.11 -6.51 -22.07
N GLY A 317 -2.86 -6.05 -22.09
CA GLY A 317 -2.51 -4.65 -22.34
C GLY A 317 -2.58 -4.19 -23.81
N ILE A 318 -2.89 -5.08 -24.76
CA ILE A 318 -2.89 -4.76 -26.21
C ILE A 318 -4.26 -4.26 -26.71
N VAL A 319 -5.31 -4.26 -25.88
CA VAL A 319 -6.63 -3.76 -26.27
C VAL A 319 -6.75 -2.26 -25.97
N GLY A 320 -6.12 -1.40 -26.79
CA GLY A 320 -6.30 0.05 -26.66
C GLY A 320 -5.17 0.91 -27.23
N GLY A 321 -4.88 0.76 -28.52
CA GLY A 321 -3.93 1.63 -29.22
C GLY A 321 -4.21 1.66 -30.72
N GLN A 322 -5.25 2.38 -31.11
CA GLN A 322 -5.34 3.04 -32.42
C GLN A 322 -5.48 4.54 -32.19
#